data_AF-A0A0A0HK72-F1
#
_entry.id   AF-A0A0A0HK72-F1
#
_cell.length_a   1.000
_cell.length_b   1.000
_cell.length_c   1.000
_cell.angle_alpha   90.00
_cell.angle_beta   90.00
_cell.angle_gamma   90.00
#
_symmetry.space_group_name_H-M   'P 1'
#
loop_
_entity.id
_entity.type
_entity.pdbx_description
1 polymer ?
#
loop_
_entity_poly.entity_id
_entity_poly.type
_entity_poly.pdbx_seq_one_letter_code
_entity_poly.pdbx_strand_id
1 'polypeptide(L)'
;MPFETSAAARKKIAVIGAGVTGMGAAERLADKHHVVLFEAEARLGGHARTIMAGKRGDQPVDTGFIVFNYATYPHLSALFERLEVPVAPSTMSFGASFRGGALEYGLQGAGAYFAQRRNLANPAHWAMLRDIFRFNAGALEACREPGLTMAGLIAKMKLGRAFRDYYLTPFSGAIWSMPVEQVLDFPAQPLVTFFKQHGLLGYSEQHQWYTVVGGSVAYVRRLEQSLRAKGGRDPAGRAGGRDPASGRGCRGAGSRR
;
A
#
# COMPACT_ATOMS: atom_id res chain seq x y z
N MET A 1 -47.57 -24.52 -4.94
CA MET A 1 -47.02 -23.37 -5.69
C MET A 1 -45.69 -22.99 -5.09
N PRO A 2 -44.56 -23.56 -5.54
CA PRO A 2 -43.26 -23.05 -5.11
C PRO A 2 -43.03 -21.70 -5.81
N PHE A 3 -42.69 -20.68 -5.03
CA PHE A 3 -42.18 -19.42 -5.56
C PHE A 3 -40.87 -19.71 -6.28
N GLU A 4 -40.89 -19.74 -7.62
CA GLU A 4 -39.68 -19.64 -8.39
C GLU A 4 -39.02 -18.32 -8.02
N THR A 5 -37.92 -18.41 -7.27
CA THR A 5 -37.02 -17.28 -7.12
C THR A 5 -36.42 -17.06 -8.51
N SER A 6 -37.01 -16.16 -9.30
CA SER A 6 -36.50 -15.78 -10.62
C SER A 6 -34.99 -15.61 -10.48
N ALA A 7 -34.20 -16.49 -11.10
CA ALA A 7 -32.76 -16.37 -11.14
C ALA A 7 -32.47 -14.94 -11.61
N ALA A 8 -31.88 -14.11 -10.73
CA ALA A 8 -31.74 -12.69 -10.99
C ALA A 8 -31.01 -12.50 -12.33
N ALA A 9 -31.69 -11.87 -13.30
CA ALA A 9 -31.16 -11.73 -14.65
C ALA A 9 -29.79 -11.05 -14.63
N ARG A 10 -28.87 -11.51 -15.50
CA ARG A 10 -27.52 -10.94 -15.60
C ARG A 10 -27.62 -9.45 -15.95
N LYS A 11 -27.12 -8.58 -15.07
CA LYS A 11 -27.06 -7.13 -15.30
C LYS A 11 -25.87 -6.77 -16.20
N LYS A 12 -25.97 -5.62 -16.87
CA LYS A 12 -24.84 -4.94 -17.53
C LYS A 12 -24.29 -3.89 -16.57
N ILE A 13 -23.01 -3.97 -16.21
CA ILE A 13 -22.37 -3.13 -15.21
C ILE A 13 -21.13 -2.48 -15.81
N ALA A 14 -21.02 -1.17 -15.67
CA ALA A 14 -19.81 -0.42 -15.97
C ALA A 14 -19.04 -0.16 -14.67
N VAL A 15 -17.75 -0.47 -14.65
CA VAL A 15 -16.81 -0.12 -13.58
C VAL A 15 -15.87 0.95 -14.12
N ILE A 16 -15.80 2.11 -13.45
CA ILE A 16 -14.97 3.24 -13.88
C ILE A 16 -13.71 3.29 -13.00
N GLY A 17 -12.56 3.19 -13.64
CA GLY A 17 -11.24 3.06 -13.01
C GLY A 17 -10.81 1.60 -12.88
N ALA A 18 -9.67 1.26 -13.47
CA ALA A 18 -9.00 -0.04 -13.38
C ALA A 18 -7.82 -0.02 -12.40
N GLY A 19 -7.93 0.72 -11.31
CA GLY A 19 -7.12 0.49 -10.12
C GLY A 19 -7.41 -0.89 -9.49
N VAL A 20 -6.64 -1.26 -8.47
CA VAL A 20 -6.80 -2.56 -7.76
C VAL A 20 -8.24 -2.79 -7.29
N THR A 21 -8.90 -1.75 -6.76
CA THR A 21 -10.29 -1.82 -6.28
C THR A 21 -11.27 -2.04 -7.42
N GLY A 22 -11.14 -1.29 -8.53
CA GLY A 22 -12.01 -1.43 -9.70
C GLY A 22 -11.84 -2.78 -10.40
N MET A 23 -10.59 -3.24 -10.57
CA MET A 23 -10.33 -4.57 -11.12
C MET A 23 -10.84 -5.68 -10.21
N GLY A 24 -10.66 -5.57 -8.89
CA GLY A 24 -11.18 -6.53 -7.92
C GLY A 24 -12.70 -6.59 -7.90
N ALA A 25 -13.36 -5.42 -7.96
CA ALA A 25 -14.81 -5.34 -8.09
C ALA A 25 -15.30 -5.96 -9.41
N ALA A 26 -14.64 -5.63 -10.52
CA ALA A 26 -14.97 -6.17 -11.83
C ALA A 26 -14.80 -7.70 -11.89
N GLU A 27 -13.71 -8.23 -11.35
CA GLU A 27 -13.43 -9.67 -11.32
C GLU A 27 -14.48 -10.45 -10.53
N ARG A 28 -14.99 -9.87 -9.43
CA ARG A 28 -16.02 -10.51 -8.61
C ARG A 28 -17.42 -10.37 -9.19
N LEU A 29 -17.74 -9.24 -9.82
CA LEU A 29 -19.03 -9.03 -10.48
C LEU A 29 -19.18 -9.86 -11.75
N ALA A 30 -18.07 -10.12 -12.46
CA ALA A 30 -18.05 -10.88 -13.70
C ALA A 30 -18.52 -12.34 -13.54
N ASP A 31 -18.51 -12.89 -12.32
CA ASP A 31 -19.05 -14.23 -12.03
C ASP A 31 -20.57 -14.32 -12.33
N LYS A 32 -21.30 -13.21 -12.17
CA LYS A 32 -22.77 -13.17 -12.24
C LYS A 32 -23.32 -12.17 -13.25
N HIS A 33 -22.51 -11.24 -13.74
CA HIS A 33 -22.97 -10.09 -14.51
C HIS A 33 -22.06 -9.82 -15.72
N HIS A 34 -22.59 -9.09 -16.70
CA HIS A 34 -21.80 -8.59 -17.82
C HIS A 34 -21.09 -7.31 -17.38
N VAL A 35 -19.78 -7.38 -17.19
CA VAL A 35 -19.00 -6.25 -16.69
C VAL A 35 -18.13 -5.65 -17.80
N VAL A 36 -18.14 -4.32 -17.88
CA VAL A 36 -17.22 -3.53 -18.71
C VAL A 36 -16.38 -2.66 -17.79
N LEU A 37 -15.05 -2.76 -17.90
CA LEU A 37 -14.11 -2.00 -17.10
C LEU A 37 -13.55 -0.86 -17.95
N PHE A 38 -13.67 0.38 -17.47
CA PHE A 38 -13.15 1.58 -18.14
C PHE A 38 -11.94 2.11 -17.38
N GLU A 39 -10.87 2.45 -18.10
CA GLU A 39 -9.66 3.06 -17.55
C GLU A 39 -9.25 4.25 -18.43
N ALA A 40 -8.78 5.32 -17.79
CA ALA A 40 -8.30 6.51 -18.48
C ALA A 40 -6.87 6.31 -19.01
N GLU A 41 -6.04 5.58 -18.26
CA GLU A 41 -4.66 5.29 -18.61
C GLU A 41 -4.54 4.15 -19.63
N ALA A 42 -3.39 4.09 -20.30
CA ALA A 42 -3.06 2.97 -21.20
C ALA A 42 -2.67 1.67 -20.44
N ARG A 43 -2.90 1.61 -19.13
CA ARG A 43 -2.41 0.58 -18.23
C ARG A 43 -3.39 0.35 -17.09
N LEU A 44 -3.67 -0.92 -16.79
CA LEU A 44 -4.42 -1.33 -15.62
C LEU A 44 -3.55 -1.31 -14.34
N GLY A 45 -4.19 -1.22 -13.18
CA GLY A 45 -3.58 -1.37 -11.85
C GLY A 45 -3.48 -0.07 -11.03
N GLY A 46 -3.60 1.12 -11.63
CA GLY A 46 -3.49 2.38 -10.90
C GLY A 46 -2.18 2.48 -10.09
N HIS A 47 -2.24 2.65 -8.77
CA HIS A 47 -1.06 2.68 -7.88
C HIS A 47 -0.25 1.37 -7.84
N ALA A 48 -0.80 0.26 -8.32
CA ALA A 48 -0.03 -0.96 -8.56
C ALA A 48 0.84 -0.75 -9.81
N ARG A 49 2.04 -0.21 -9.64
CA ARG A 49 2.91 0.24 -10.72
C ARG A 49 4.32 -0.30 -10.54
N THR A 50 4.72 -1.16 -11.45
CA THR A 50 6.10 -1.66 -11.57
C THR A 50 6.81 -0.97 -12.74
N ILE A 51 8.02 -0.50 -12.51
CA ILE A 51 8.95 -0.02 -13.54
C ILE A 51 10.19 -0.91 -13.58
N MET A 52 10.89 -0.93 -14.71
CA MET A 52 12.20 -1.60 -14.80
C MET A 52 13.30 -0.60 -14.46
N ALA A 53 14.17 -0.96 -13.52
CA ALA A 53 15.24 -0.12 -13.00
C ALA A 53 16.46 -0.97 -12.58
N GLY A 54 17.30 -0.44 -11.69
CA GLY A 54 18.51 -1.10 -11.22
C GLY A 54 19.71 -0.89 -12.14
N LYS A 55 20.90 -1.33 -11.69
CA LYS A 55 22.19 -1.07 -12.37
C LYS A 55 22.23 -1.53 -13.84
N ARG A 56 21.47 -2.58 -14.18
CA ARG A 56 21.36 -3.12 -15.55
C ARG A 56 20.01 -2.83 -16.21
N GLY A 57 19.09 -2.12 -15.56
CA GLY A 57 17.75 -1.86 -16.07
C GLY A 57 16.82 -3.08 -16.10
N ASP A 58 17.16 -4.17 -15.40
CA ASP A 58 16.48 -5.46 -15.40
C ASP A 58 15.76 -5.78 -14.09
N GLN A 59 15.75 -4.85 -13.12
CA GLN A 59 15.09 -5.05 -11.84
C GLN A 59 13.67 -4.46 -11.85
N PRO A 60 12.61 -5.28 -11.66
CA PRO A 60 11.29 -4.74 -11.41
C PRO A 60 11.26 -4.02 -10.05
N VAL A 61 10.79 -2.77 -10.06
CA VAL A 61 10.66 -1.90 -8.88
C VAL A 61 9.24 -1.34 -8.83
N ASP A 62 8.56 -1.58 -7.73
CA ASP A 62 7.24 -1.00 -7.47
C ASP A 62 7.35 0.43 -6.94
N THR A 63 6.56 1.35 -7.48
CA THR A 63 6.58 2.78 -7.10
C THR A 63 5.33 3.24 -6.37
N GLY A 64 4.48 2.30 -5.93
CA GLY A 64 3.23 2.60 -5.23
C GLY A 64 2.88 1.49 -4.25
N PHE A 65 2.14 0.48 -4.71
CA PHE A 65 1.94 -0.73 -3.92
C PHE A 65 3.22 -1.58 -3.91
N ILE A 66 3.87 -1.71 -2.75
CA ILE A 66 5.15 -2.43 -2.60
C ILE A 66 5.07 -3.67 -1.70
N VAL A 67 4.20 -3.66 -0.68
CA VAL A 67 4.08 -4.73 0.32
C VAL A 67 2.64 -4.92 0.81
N PHE A 68 2.35 -6.09 1.36
CA PHE A 68 1.12 -6.42 2.09
C PHE A 68 1.42 -7.42 3.22
N ASN A 69 0.42 -7.73 4.05
CA ASN A 69 0.50 -8.82 5.02
C ASN A 69 -0.87 -9.54 5.14
N TYR A 70 -0.88 -10.79 5.60
CA TYR A 70 -2.10 -11.59 5.68
C TYR A 70 -3.09 -11.15 6.77
N ALA A 71 -2.63 -10.46 7.82
CA ALA A 71 -3.48 -10.04 8.92
C ALA A 71 -4.31 -8.79 8.59
N THR A 72 -3.68 -7.79 7.95
CA THR A 72 -4.33 -6.51 7.63
C THR A 72 -5.01 -6.51 6.26
N TYR A 73 -4.68 -7.46 5.37
CA TYR A 73 -5.17 -7.49 3.97
C TYR A 73 -5.92 -8.77 3.57
N PRO A 74 -6.91 -9.26 4.34
CA PRO A 74 -7.54 -10.57 4.12
C PRO A 74 -8.16 -10.72 2.72
N HIS A 75 -8.80 -9.67 2.20
CA HIS A 75 -9.41 -9.71 0.87
C HIS A 75 -8.40 -9.72 -0.27
N LEU A 76 -7.29 -9.00 -0.12
CA LEU A 76 -6.21 -9.02 -1.11
C LEU A 76 -5.48 -10.36 -1.09
N SER A 77 -5.22 -10.91 0.10
CA SER A 77 -4.62 -12.23 0.26
C SER A 77 -5.46 -13.33 -0.38
N ALA A 78 -6.78 -13.33 -0.14
CA ALA A 78 -7.69 -14.27 -0.77
C ALA A 78 -7.77 -14.11 -2.30
N LEU A 79 -7.56 -12.89 -2.81
CA LEU A 79 -7.44 -12.66 -4.25
C LEU A 79 -6.14 -13.25 -4.79
N PHE A 80 -5.01 -13.01 -4.11
CA PHE A 80 -3.71 -13.51 -4.51
C PHE A 80 -3.64 -15.03 -4.49
N GLU A 81 -4.25 -15.67 -3.50
CA GLU A 81 -4.38 -17.12 -3.43
C GLU A 81 -5.19 -17.68 -4.60
N ARG A 82 -6.38 -17.13 -4.87
CA ARG A 82 -7.24 -17.56 -6.00
C ARG A 82 -6.57 -17.40 -7.36
N LEU A 83 -5.73 -16.38 -7.51
CA LEU A 83 -5.04 -16.06 -8.77
C LEU A 83 -3.62 -16.63 -8.84
N GLU A 84 -3.20 -17.40 -7.84
CA GLU A 84 -1.85 -17.97 -7.75
C GLU A 84 -0.76 -16.90 -7.97
N VAL A 85 -0.90 -15.77 -7.29
CA VAL A 85 0.05 -14.66 -7.34
C VAL A 85 1.30 -15.07 -6.54
N PRO A 86 2.49 -15.09 -7.16
CA PRO A 86 3.72 -15.43 -6.44
C PRO A 86 4.11 -14.28 -5.52
N VAL A 87 4.34 -14.61 -4.25
CA VAL A 87 4.73 -13.66 -3.21
C VAL A 87 5.99 -14.15 -2.50
N ALA A 88 6.78 -13.21 -2.00
CA ALA A 88 7.99 -13.49 -1.23
C ALA A 88 7.96 -12.73 0.10
N PRO A 89 8.53 -13.29 1.18
CA PRO A 89 8.73 -12.55 2.42
C PRO A 89 9.53 -11.27 2.15
N SER A 90 9.10 -10.17 2.78
CA SER A 90 9.76 -8.88 2.75
C SER A 90 9.95 -8.37 4.18
N THR A 91 11.02 -7.63 4.41
CA THR A 91 11.23 -6.91 5.66
C THR A 91 10.80 -5.46 5.48
N MET A 92 9.96 -4.95 6.37
CA MET A 92 9.66 -3.52 6.44
C MET A 92 10.32 -2.95 7.69
N SER A 93 11.34 -2.11 7.50
CA SER A 93 12.06 -1.43 8.56
C SER A 93 11.98 0.09 8.36
N PHE A 94 12.31 0.82 9.42
CA PHE A 94 12.37 2.28 9.38
C PHE A 94 13.76 2.75 9.82
N GLY A 95 14.31 3.67 9.04
CA GLY A 95 15.52 4.40 9.34
C GLY A 95 15.33 5.87 8.94
N ALA A 96 15.90 6.76 9.73
CA ALA A 96 15.86 8.19 9.48
C ALA A 96 17.26 8.79 9.60
N SER A 97 17.57 9.72 8.69
CA SER A 97 18.79 10.51 8.70
C SER A 97 18.42 11.98 8.53
N PHE A 98 18.88 12.82 9.46
CA PHE A 98 18.56 14.24 9.48
C PHE A 98 19.81 15.08 9.26
N ARG A 99 19.66 16.17 8.51
CA ARG A 99 20.69 17.20 8.30
C ARG A 99 22.03 16.62 7.83
N GLY A 100 22.00 15.75 6.83
CA GLY A 100 23.21 15.11 6.29
C GLY A 100 23.91 14.16 7.27
N GLY A 101 23.15 13.43 8.09
CA GLY A 101 23.69 12.48 9.06
C GLY A 101 24.05 13.08 10.42
N ALA A 102 23.59 14.30 10.73
CA ALA A 102 23.74 14.90 12.06
C ALA A 102 22.96 14.13 13.15
N LEU A 103 21.88 13.45 12.76
CA LEU A 103 21.16 12.51 13.62
C LEU A 103 20.71 11.33 12.75
N GLU A 104 21.11 10.12 13.13
CA GLU A 104 20.70 8.89 12.45
C GLU A 104 20.27 7.81 13.44
N TYR A 105 19.17 7.15 13.13
CA TYR A 105 18.69 6.00 13.88
C TYR A 105 17.71 5.17 13.03
N GLY A 106 17.49 3.93 13.44
CA GLY A 106 16.39 3.10 12.95
C GLY A 106 15.61 2.48 14.09
N LEU A 107 14.55 1.74 13.78
CA LEU A 107 13.64 1.15 14.77
C LEU A 107 13.78 -0.37 14.91
N GLN A 108 14.70 -1.00 14.17
CA GLN A 108 14.88 -2.45 14.21
C GLN A 108 15.90 -2.86 15.30
N GLY A 109 15.45 -2.81 16.56
CA GLY A 109 16.24 -3.23 17.72
C GLY A 109 17.30 -2.22 18.17
N ALA A 110 18.03 -2.56 19.23
CA ALA A 110 18.94 -1.64 19.91
C ALA A 110 20.09 -1.15 19.02
N GLY A 111 20.61 -2.03 18.16
CA GLY A 111 21.64 -1.66 17.18
C GLY A 111 21.17 -0.59 16.20
N ALA A 112 19.88 -0.59 15.84
CA ALA A 112 19.31 0.44 14.98
C ALA A 112 19.03 1.75 15.75
N TYR A 113 18.56 1.68 17.00
CA TYR A 113 18.35 2.89 17.82
C TYR A 113 19.65 3.69 18.00
N PHE A 114 20.78 2.99 18.11
CA PHE A 114 22.11 3.57 18.27
C PHE A 114 23.01 3.28 17.07
N ALA A 115 22.43 3.21 15.86
CA ALA A 115 23.19 3.09 14.61
C ALA A 115 24.32 4.13 14.54
N GLN A 116 24.06 5.30 15.14
CA GLN A 116 25.06 6.30 15.45
C GLN A 116 25.43 6.29 16.95
N ARG A 117 26.63 5.79 17.29
CA ARG A 117 27.09 5.61 18.69
C ARG A 117 27.07 6.88 19.53
N ARG A 118 27.32 8.06 18.94
CA ARG A 118 27.28 9.35 19.66
C ARG A 118 25.91 9.64 20.30
N ASN A 119 24.83 9.02 19.80
CA ASN A 119 23.50 9.16 20.37
C ASN A 119 23.39 8.54 21.77
N LEU A 120 24.32 7.67 22.18
CA LEU A 120 24.39 7.18 23.55
C LEU A 120 24.61 8.31 24.57
N ALA A 121 25.34 9.36 24.17
CA ALA A 121 25.58 10.54 24.99
C ALA A 121 24.57 11.68 24.75
N ASN A 122 23.55 11.46 23.90
CA ASN A 122 22.57 12.48 23.53
C ASN A 122 21.29 12.36 24.38
N PRO A 123 21.05 13.23 25.38
CA PRO A 123 19.88 13.14 26.24
C PRO A 123 18.56 13.35 25.48
N ALA A 124 18.56 14.14 24.40
CA ALA A 124 17.36 14.32 23.57
C ALA A 124 16.99 13.04 22.80
N HIS A 125 17.99 12.24 22.40
CA HIS A 125 17.77 10.95 21.76
C HIS A 125 17.14 9.95 22.72
N TRP A 126 17.64 9.87 23.96
CA TRP A 126 17.03 9.04 24.99
C TRP A 126 15.61 9.48 25.34
N ALA A 127 15.37 10.79 25.44
CA ALA A 127 14.03 11.32 25.66
C ALA A 127 13.07 10.95 24.52
N MET A 128 13.52 11.03 23.26
CA MET A 128 12.78 10.58 22.09
C MET A 128 12.43 9.09 22.19
N LEU A 129 13.41 8.21 22.43
CA LEU A 129 13.17 6.76 22.54
C LEU A 129 12.17 6.43 23.66
N ARG A 130 12.34 7.04 24.83
CA ARG A 130 11.38 6.92 25.95
C ARG A 130 9.97 7.31 25.51
N ASP A 131 9.84 8.43 24.82
CA ASP A 131 8.54 8.94 24.39
C ASP A 131 7.93 8.08 23.24
N ILE A 132 8.75 7.43 22.40
CA ILE A 132 8.28 6.39 21.46
C ILE A 132 7.60 5.25 22.21
N PHE A 133 8.26 4.69 23.24
CA PHE A 133 7.66 3.61 24.03
C PHE A 133 6.40 4.06 24.77
N ARG A 134 6.37 5.28 25.32
CA ARG A 134 5.18 5.84 25.97
C ARG A 134 4.03 6.04 24.99
N PHE A 135 4.31 6.52 23.78
CA PHE A 135 3.32 6.65 22.72
C PHE A 135 2.76 5.30 22.33
N ASN A 136 3.64 4.34 22.02
CA ASN A 136 3.30 2.97 21.65
C ASN A 136 2.39 2.27 22.68
N ALA A 137 2.68 2.45 23.97
CA ALA A 137 1.91 1.84 25.05
C ALA A 137 0.57 2.54 25.34
N GLY A 138 0.47 3.86 25.12
CA GLY A 138 -0.65 4.67 25.64
C GLY A 138 -1.50 5.40 24.60
N ALA A 139 -1.05 5.49 23.33
CA ALA A 139 -1.69 6.34 22.34
C ALA A 139 -3.13 5.92 22.02
N LEU A 140 -3.39 4.61 21.96
CA LEU A 140 -4.71 4.07 21.63
C LEU A 140 -5.77 4.44 22.68
N GLU A 141 -5.39 4.48 23.96
CA GLU A 141 -6.26 4.93 25.03
C GLU A 141 -6.40 6.46 25.01
N ALA A 142 -5.28 7.17 24.86
CA ALA A 142 -5.24 8.61 24.93
C ALA A 142 -6.00 9.31 23.77
N CYS A 143 -6.12 8.65 22.60
CA CYS A 143 -6.81 9.16 21.42
C CYS A 143 -8.31 8.80 21.34
N ARG A 144 -8.92 8.24 22.39
CA ARG A 144 -10.37 7.92 22.41
C ARG A 144 -11.27 9.16 22.41
N GLU A 145 -10.73 10.30 22.80
CA GLU A 145 -11.42 11.57 22.81
C GLU A 145 -11.69 12.03 21.36
N PRO A 146 -12.97 12.25 20.98
CA PRO A 146 -13.32 12.71 19.64
C PRO A 146 -12.70 14.07 19.32
N GLY A 147 -12.28 14.27 18.07
CA GLY A 147 -11.77 15.56 17.59
C GLY A 147 -10.33 15.90 18.02
N LEU A 148 -9.65 15.03 18.77
CA LEU A 148 -8.25 15.23 19.15
C LEU A 148 -7.34 15.18 17.91
N THR A 149 -6.53 16.21 17.70
CA THR A 149 -5.48 16.22 16.67
C THR A 149 -4.22 15.52 17.17
N MET A 150 -3.29 15.19 16.27
CA MET A 150 -1.99 14.66 16.68
C MET A 150 -1.21 15.62 17.58
N ALA A 151 -1.28 16.95 17.33
CA ALA A 151 -0.72 17.95 18.24
C ALA A 151 -1.36 17.88 19.64
N GLY A 152 -2.69 17.77 19.69
CA GLY A 152 -3.44 17.61 20.93
C GLY A 152 -3.04 16.33 21.69
N LEU A 153 -2.88 15.22 20.98
CA LEU A 153 -2.44 13.95 21.56
C LEU A 153 -1.02 14.05 22.15
N ILE A 154 -0.08 14.67 21.43
CA ILE A 154 1.29 14.92 21.92
C ILE A 154 1.27 15.74 23.20
N ALA A 155 0.48 16.81 23.23
CA ALA A 155 0.33 17.67 24.41
C ALA A 155 -0.27 16.91 25.59
N LYS A 156 -1.37 16.17 25.36
CA LYS A 156 -2.07 15.36 26.35
C LYS A 156 -1.15 14.30 26.98
N MET A 157 -0.36 13.62 26.16
CA MET A 157 0.59 12.59 26.60
C MET A 157 1.91 13.18 27.12
N LYS A 158 2.10 14.51 27.04
CA LYS A 158 3.34 15.20 27.42
C LYS A 158 4.57 14.58 26.74
N LEU A 159 4.50 14.43 25.42
CA LEU A 159 5.59 13.90 24.60
C LEU A 159 6.48 15.05 24.09
N GLY A 160 7.78 14.84 24.10
CA GLY A 160 8.77 15.88 23.84
C GLY A 160 8.92 16.28 22.37
N ARG A 161 9.60 17.40 22.14
CA ARG A 161 9.89 17.90 20.78
C ARG A 161 10.70 16.91 19.94
N ALA A 162 11.66 16.21 20.53
CA ALA A 162 12.46 15.24 19.79
C ALA A 162 11.59 14.08 19.26
N PHE A 163 10.63 13.60 20.06
CA PHE A 163 9.62 12.64 19.61
C PHE A 163 8.77 13.19 18.46
N ARG A 164 8.27 14.43 18.58
CA ARG A 164 7.45 15.06 17.54
C ARG A 164 8.23 15.23 16.22
N ASP A 165 9.38 15.88 16.29
CA ASP A 165 10.10 16.41 15.13
C ASP A 165 10.97 15.36 14.45
N TYR A 166 11.55 14.42 15.21
CA TYR A 166 12.46 13.43 14.66
C TYR A 166 11.84 12.05 14.52
N TYR A 167 10.75 11.73 15.23
CA TYR A 167 10.07 10.44 15.09
C TYR A 167 8.69 10.57 14.47
N LEU A 168 7.72 11.16 15.16
CA LEU A 168 6.31 11.01 14.81
C LEU A 168 6.01 11.61 13.44
N THR A 169 6.39 12.87 13.21
CA THR A 169 6.08 13.57 11.96
C THR A 169 6.76 12.93 10.72
N PRO A 170 8.07 12.59 10.73
CA PRO A 170 8.68 11.88 9.59
C PRO A 170 8.17 10.45 9.42
N PHE A 171 7.92 9.72 10.52
CA PHE A 171 7.37 8.37 10.47
C PHE A 171 5.96 8.35 9.88
N SER A 172 5.08 9.25 10.32
CA SER A 172 3.74 9.41 9.76
C SER A 172 3.78 9.85 8.30
N GLY A 173 4.65 10.80 7.94
CA GLY A 173 4.77 11.25 6.55
C GLY A 173 5.21 10.13 5.60
N ALA A 174 6.17 9.30 6.02
CA ALA A 174 6.65 8.17 5.23
C ALA A 174 5.57 7.10 5.00
N ILE A 175 4.74 6.82 6.00
CA ILE A 175 3.79 5.70 5.95
C ILE A 175 2.42 6.12 5.38
N TRP A 176 1.94 7.30 5.75
CA TRP A 176 0.63 7.80 5.31
C TRP A 176 0.71 8.62 4.01
N SER A 177 1.90 8.80 3.44
CA SER A 177 2.11 9.62 2.23
C SER A 177 1.50 11.03 2.35
N MET A 178 1.52 11.60 3.56
CA MET A 178 1.09 12.97 3.84
C MET A 178 2.30 13.89 4.05
N PRO A 179 2.23 15.18 3.68
CA PRO A 179 3.28 16.13 4.03
C PRO A 179 3.49 16.19 5.55
N VAL A 180 4.76 16.26 5.97
CA VAL A 180 5.18 16.24 7.39
C VAL A 180 4.52 17.39 8.16
N GLU A 181 4.33 18.54 7.51
CA GLU A 181 3.73 19.75 8.04
C GLU A 181 2.25 19.56 8.41
N GLN A 182 1.56 18.62 7.77
CA GLN A 182 0.13 18.36 7.98
C GLN A 182 -0.14 17.31 9.05
N VAL A 183 0.89 16.57 9.49
CA VAL A 183 0.73 15.46 10.46
C VAL A 183 0.12 15.94 11.77
N LEU A 184 0.50 17.14 12.24
CA LEU A 184 0.09 17.65 13.54
C LEU A 184 -1.39 18.02 13.61
N ASP A 185 -1.97 18.44 12.48
CA ASP A 185 -3.38 18.80 12.37
C ASP A 185 -4.28 17.60 12.07
N PHE A 186 -3.68 16.47 11.70
CA PHE A 186 -4.42 15.26 11.37
C PHE A 186 -5.17 14.70 12.59
N PRO A 187 -6.40 14.16 12.42
CA PRO A 187 -7.12 13.50 13.50
C PRO A 187 -6.34 12.34 14.10
N ALA A 188 -6.19 12.34 15.43
CA ALA A 188 -5.34 11.38 16.12
C ALA A 188 -5.86 9.95 16.03
N GLN A 189 -7.17 9.76 16.19
CA GLN A 189 -7.77 8.44 16.25
C GLN A 189 -7.53 7.62 14.97
N PRO A 190 -7.85 8.11 13.75
CA PRO A 190 -7.57 7.35 12.52
C PRO A 190 -6.09 6.97 12.35
N LEU A 191 -5.15 7.87 12.66
CA LEU A 191 -3.72 7.60 12.49
C LEU A 191 -3.20 6.58 13.50
N VAL A 192 -3.59 6.71 14.76
CA VAL A 192 -3.22 5.76 15.83
C VAL A 192 -3.85 4.39 15.59
N THR A 193 -5.13 4.34 15.17
CA THR A 193 -5.80 3.09 14.81
C THR A 193 -5.08 2.40 13.65
N PHE A 194 -4.65 3.16 12.64
CA PHE A 194 -3.86 2.59 11.55
C PHE A 194 -2.52 2.05 12.02
N PHE A 195 -1.79 2.78 12.88
CA PHE A 195 -0.55 2.25 13.46
C PHE A 195 -0.79 0.96 14.23
N LYS A 196 -1.90 0.85 14.97
CA LYS A 196 -2.29 -0.38 15.67
C LYS A 196 -2.56 -1.53 14.68
N GLN A 197 -3.38 -1.30 13.66
CA GLN A 197 -3.77 -2.31 12.67
C GLN A 197 -2.62 -2.85 11.83
N HIS A 198 -1.54 -2.06 11.70
CA HIS A 198 -0.34 -2.42 10.94
C HIS A 198 0.82 -2.89 11.82
N GLY A 199 0.59 -3.09 13.13
CA GLY A 199 1.63 -3.56 14.05
C GLY A 199 2.77 -2.55 14.28
N LEU A 200 2.50 -1.26 14.11
CA LEU A 200 3.49 -0.17 14.19
C LEU A 200 3.60 0.44 15.60
N LEU A 201 2.65 0.13 16.50
CA LEU A 201 2.69 0.57 17.91
C LEU A 201 3.45 -0.41 18.83
N GLY A 202 4.02 -1.51 18.33
CA GLY A 202 4.67 -2.48 19.21
C GLY A 202 5.54 -3.51 18.49
N TYR A 203 6.43 -4.16 19.23
CA TYR A 203 7.31 -5.22 18.71
C TYR A 203 6.61 -6.58 18.64
N SER A 204 5.66 -6.85 19.54
CA SER A 204 4.97 -8.15 19.63
C SER A 204 3.85 -8.33 18.61
N GLU A 205 3.43 -7.26 17.93
CA GLU A 205 2.30 -7.26 17.00
C GLU A 205 2.75 -7.07 15.54
N GLN A 206 4.03 -7.22 15.26
CA GLN A 206 4.56 -7.09 13.90
C GLN A 206 4.09 -8.25 13.03
N HIS A 207 3.52 -7.91 11.88
CA HIS A 207 3.13 -8.89 10.88
C HIS A 207 4.29 -9.13 9.91
N GLN A 208 4.45 -10.38 9.47
CA GLN A 208 5.34 -10.69 8.35
C GLN A 208 4.83 -9.99 7.10
N TRP A 209 5.67 -9.13 6.53
CA TRP A 209 5.38 -8.45 5.28
C TRP A 209 5.75 -9.33 4.10
N TYR A 210 5.04 -9.15 3.00
CA TYR A 210 5.25 -9.85 1.75
C TYR A 210 5.26 -8.86 0.60
N THR A 211 6.00 -9.17 -0.45
CA THR A 211 5.97 -8.44 -1.73
C THR A 211 5.62 -9.41 -2.85
N VAL A 212 5.20 -8.88 -4.00
CA VAL A 212 4.84 -9.68 -5.17
C VAL A 212 6.10 -9.95 -6.00
N VAL A 213 6.37 -11.21 -6.31
CA VAL A 213 7.52 -11.59 -7.12
C VAL A 213 7.33 -11.05 -8.54
N GLY A 214 8.32 -10.31 -9.03
CA GLY A 214 8.25 -9.61 -10.32
C GLY A 214 7.50 -8.28 -10.28
N GLY A 215 7.12 -7.80 -9.09
CA GLY A 215 6.42 -6.55 -8.86
C GLY A 215 4.91 -6.65 -8.99
N SER A 216 4.22 -5.61 -8.53
CA SER A 216 2.75 -5.49 -8.53
C SER A 216 2.09 -5.71 -9.90
N VAL A 217 2.79 -5.43 -10.99
CA VAL A 217 2.32 -5.74 -12.36
C VAL A 217 1.99 -7.23 -12.55
N ALA A 218 2.65 -8.13 -11.82
CA ALA A 218 2.45 -9.57 -11.94
C ALA A 218 1.03 -10.02 -11.51
N TYR A 219 0.47 -9.43 -10.45
CA TYR A 219 -0.91 -9.73 -10.06
C TYR A 219 -1.92 -8.98 -10.90
N VAL A 220 -1.61 -7.76 -11.34
CA VAL A 220 -2.47 -6.99 -12.24
C VAL A 220 -2.71 -7.78 -13.54
N ARG A 221 -1.66 -8.37 -14.11
CA ARG A 221 -1.77 -9.24 -15.30
C ARG A 221 -2.64 -10.48 -15.05
N ARG A 222 -2.48 -11.14 -13.90
CA ARG A 222 -3.32 -12.30 -13.53
C ARG A 222 -4.79 -11.92 -13.34
N LEU A 223 -5.03 -10.77 -12.72
CA LEU A 223 -6.37 -10.23 -12.50
C LEU A 223 -7.05 -9.86 -13.82
N GLU A 224 -6.30 -9.25 -14.74
CA GLU A 224 -6.76 -8.99 -16.11
C GLU A 224 -7.10 -10.29 -16.85
N GLN A 225 -6.23 -11.31 -16.78
CA GLN A 225 -6.47 -12.61 -17.41
C GLN A 225 -7.74 -13.28 -16.84
N SER A 226 -7.92 -13.26 -15.52
CA SER A 226 -9.13 -13.77 -14.86
C SER A 226 -10.38 -13.03 -15.34
N LEU A 227 -10.34 -11.69 -15.39
CA LEU A 227 -11.47 -10.89 -15.85
C LEU A 227 -11.84 -11.20 -17.31
N ARG A 228 -10.84 -11.36 -18.19
CA ARG A 228 -11.04 -11.76 -19.60
C ARG A 228 -11.65 -13.16 -19.70
N ALA A 229 -11.19 -14.12 -18.91
CA ALA A 229 -11.73 -15.48 -18.89
C ALA A 229 -13.20 -15.53 -18.45
N LYS A 230 -13.62 -14.62 -17.56
CA LYS A 230 -15.01 -14.46 -17.13
C LYS A 230 -15.89 -13.68 -18.12
N GLY A 231 -15.35 -13.29 -19.28
CA GLY A 231 -16.09 -12.53 -20.29
C GLY A 231 -16.23 -11.03 -20.00
N GLY A 232 -15.49 -10.51 -19.01
CA GLY A 232 -15.32 -9.08 -18.81
C GLY A 232 -14.58 -8.47 -19.99
N ARG A 233 -15.05 -7.33 -20.48
CA ARG A 233 -14.41 -6.63 -21.61
C ARG A 233 -13.77 -5.34 -21.12
N ASP A 234 -12.51 -5.16 -21.48
CA ASP A 234 -11.91 -3.83 -21.59
C ASP A 234 -12.27 -3.29 -22.98
N PRO A 235 -13.08 -2.20 -23.07
CA PRO A 235 -13.51 -1.64 -24.34
C PRO A 235 -12.34 -1.11 -25.19
N ALA A 236 -11.15 -0.93 -24.62
CA ALA A 236 -9.97 -0.56 -25.39
C ALA A 236 -9.47 -1.68 -26.31
N GLY A 237 -9.84 -2.95 -26.11
CA GLY A 237 -9.48 -4.05 -27.02
C GLY A 237 -7.97 -4.19 -27.28
N ARG A 238 -7.12 -3.62 -26.42
CA ARG A 238 -5.67 -3.65 -26.61
C ARG A 238 -5.16 -4.97 -26.06
N ALA A 239 -4.88 -5.89 -26.97
CA ALA A 239 -4.12 -7.10 -26.71
C ALA A 239 -2.83 -6.72 -25.94
N GLY A 240 -2.69 -7.23 -24.72
CA GLY A 240 -1.44 -7.15 -24.00
C GLY A 240 -0.36 -7.92 -24.75
N GLY A 241 0.78 -7.28 -24.98
CA GLY A 241 2.05 -7.91 -25.35
C GLY A 241 2.18 -8.34 -26.81
N ARG A 242 2.76 -7.48 -27.65
CA ARG A 242 3.64 -7.98 -28.71
C ARG A 242 4.88 -8.55 -28.02
N ASP A 243 5.15 -9.82 -28.26
CA ASP A 243 6.48 -10.39 -28.07
C ASP A 243 7.47 -9.65 -29.00
N PRO A 244 8.57 -9.07 -28.49
CA PRO A 244 9.58 -8.40 -29.33
C PRO A 244 10.23 -9.31 -30.38
N ALA A 245 10.04 -10.63 -30.30
CA ALA A 245 10.72 -11.59 -31.16
C ALA A 245 10.04 -11.91 -32.51
N SER A 246 8.82 -11.42 -32.80
CA SER A 246 8.12 -11.75 -34.06
C SER A 246 7.85 -10.53 -34.95
N GLY A 247 8.84 -10.23 -35.81
CA GLY A 247 8.73 -9.19 -36.83
C GLY A 247 7.82 -9.58 -37.99
N ARG A 248 6.49 -9.46 -37.84
CA ARG A 248 5.54 -9.35 -38.96
C ARG A 248 4.40 -8.38 -38.63
N GLY A 249 4.41 -7.21 -39.28
CA GLY A 249 3.35 -6.22 -39.20
C GLY A 249 2.28 -6.45 -40.26
N CYS A 250 1.03 -6.59 -39.85
CA CYS A 250 -0.12 -6.37 -40.73
C CYS A 250 -0.56 -4.91 -40.60
N ARG A 251 -0.45 -4.17 -41.71
CA ARG A 251 -0.97 -2.81 -41.86
C ARG A 251 -2.48 -2.89 -42.13
N GLY A 252 -3.31 -2.38 -41.23
CA GLY A 252 -4.72 -2.10 -41.50
C GLY A 252 -4.84 -0.69 -42.08
N ALA A 253 -5.30 -0.60 -43.33
CA ALA A 253 -5.53 0.64 -44.05
C ALA A 253 -6.64 1.48 -43.38
N GLY A 254 -6.33 2.73 -43.05
CA GLY A 254 -7.33 3.73 -42.68
C GLY A 254 -7.98 4.30 -43.93
N SER A 255 -9.25 4.01 -44.15
CA SER A 255 -10.08 4.79 -45.07
C SER A 255 -10.46 6.11 -44.40
N ARG A 256 -10.04 7.21 -45.02
CA ARG A 256 -10.51 8.57 -44.71
C ARG A 256 -12.02 8.65 -44.94
N ARG A 257 -12.76 9.15 -43.96
CA ARG A 257 -13.75 10.24 -44.09
C ARG A 257 -13.81 10.99 -42.77
#